data_AF-A0A925UZ28-F1
#
_entry.id   AF-A0A925UZ28-F1
#
_cell.length_a   1.000
_cell.length_b   1.000
_cell.length_c   1.000
_cell.angle_alpha   90.00
_cell.angle_beta   90.00
_cell.angle_gamma   90.00
#
_symmetry.space_group_name_H-M   'P 1'
#
loop_
_entity.id
_entity.type
_entity.pdbx_description
1 polymer ?
#
loop_
_entity_poly.entity_id
_entity_poly.type
_entity_poly.pdbx_seq_one_letter_code
_entity_poly.pdbx_strand_id
1 'polypeptide(L)'
;MATITNATLNLAHDRTKKIVTATVKCNVNFTALELCQMKSCRESRHFKLKAQLWGEDSGLNFGDDHLWTYSDVFFLPDGTPAATESRTFTVLLGEGVLDEDWGQDEVYGKLLLTNLGSMAQITKKTNTVSHSF
;
A
#
# COMPACT_ATOMS: atom_id res chain seq x y z
N MET A 1 11.98 9.84 11.89
CA MET A 1 11.46 8.51 11.54
C MET A 1 10.87 8.61 10.14
N ALA A 2 11.01 7.54 9.35
CA ALA A 2 10.48 7.45 8.01
C ALA A 2 8.96 7.69 8.01
N THR A 3 8.44 8.23 6.91
CA THR A 3 7.01 8.50 6.76
C THR A 3 6.51 8.12 5.38
N ILE A 4 5.21 7.87 5.27
CA ILE A 4 4.53 7.59 4.00
C ILE A 4 3.65 8.80 3.65
N THR A 5 3.84 9.37 2.46
CA THR A 5 3.04 10.49 1.93
C THR A 5 2.52 10.17 0.54
N ASN A 6 1.58 10.99 0.03
CA ASN A 6 0.98 10.84 -1.30
C ASN A 6 0.45 9.41 -1.57
N ALA A 7 -0.12 8.80 -0.54
CA ALA A 7 -0.70 7.47 -0.61
C ALA A 7 -2.03 7.53 -1.37
N THR A 8 -2.10 6.92 -2.55
CA THR A 8 -3.31 6.89 -3.38
C THR A 8 -3.65 5.49 -3.86
N LEU A 9 -4.94 5.21 -3.95
CA LEU A 9 -5.51 4.04 -4.61
C LEU A 9 -6.28 4.51 -5.85
N ASN A 10 -6.03 3.85 -6.97
CA ASN A 10 -6.79 4.00 -8.20
C ASN A 10 -7.28 2.62 -8.67
N LEU A 11 -8.58 2.52 -8.93
CA LEU A 11 -9.24 1.33 -9.46
C LEU A 11 -9.67 1.61 -10.91
N ALA A 12 -9.20 0.78 -11.85
CA ALA A 12 -9.57 0.87 -13.25
C ALA A 12 -10.37 -0.37 -13.66
N HIS A 13 -11.64 -0.16 -14.01
CA HIS A 13 -12.61 -1.22 -14.26
C HIS A 13 -12.71 -1.61 -15.74
N ASP A 14 -12.78 -2.91 -16.00
CA ASP A 14 -13.22 -3.48 -17.26
C ASP A 14 -14.46 -4.36 -17.00
N ARG A 15 -15.62 -3.71 -17.03
CA ARG A 15 -16.94 -4.33 -16.74
C ARG A 15 -17.32 -5.44 -17.71
N THR A 16 -16.73 -5.46 -18.90
CA THR A 16 -17.00 -6.52 -19.89
C THR A 16 -16.33 -7.82 -19.45
N LYS A 17 -15.12 -7.73 -18.90
CA LYS A 17 -14.35 -8.87 -18.43
C LYS A 17 -14.52 -9.16 -16.94
N LYS A 18 -15.24 -8.29 -16.21
CA LYS A 18 -15.43 -8.38 -14.76
C LYS A 18 -14.09 -8.40 -14.01
N ILE A 19 -13.18 -7.53 -14.43
CA ILE A 19 -11.86 -7.36 -13.82
C ILE A 19 -11.58 -5.91 -13.46
N VAL A 20 -10.74 -5.72 -12.46
CA VAL A 20 -10.29 -4.42 -11.97
C VAL A 20 -8.78 -4.40 -11.83
N THR A 21 -8.14 -3.35 -12.34
CA THR A 21 -6.73 -3.07 -12.07
C THR A 21 -6.63 -2.15 -10.86
N ALA A 22 -6.14 -2.68 -9.74
CA ALA A 22 -5.96 -1.92 -8.51
C ALA A 22 -4.50 -1.43 -8.41
N THR A 23 -4.31 -0.11 -8.44
CA THR A 23 -2.99 0.53 -8.38
C THR A 23 -2.86 1.37 -7.11
N VAL A 24 -1.93 1.00 -6.24
CA VAL A 24 -1.56 1.77 -5.04
C VAL A 24 -0.24 2.49 -5.28
N LYS A 25 -0.20 3.79 -5.03
CA LYS A 25 1.02 4.61 -5.13
C LYS A 25 1.33 5.26 -3.80
N CYS A 26 2.62 5.47 -3.51
CA CYS A 26 3.05 6.26 -2.35
C CYS A 26 4.47 6.76 -2.49
N ASN A 27 4.81 7.74 -1.66
CA ASN A 27 6.17 8.19 -1.40
C ASN A 27 6.60 7.75 0.00
N VAL A 28 7.78 7.14 0.10
CA VAL A 28 8.46 6.91 1.37
C VAL A 28 9.50 8.00 1.57
N ASN A 29 9.42 8.73 2.68
CA ASN A 29 10.36 9.80 3.01
C ASN A 29 11.23 9.36 4.19
N PHE A 30 12.54 9.50 4.04
CA PHE A 30 13.53 9.14 5.04
C PHE A 30 14.12 10.38 5.68
N THR A 31 14.42 10.27 6.97
CA THR A 31 15.21 11.30 7.67
C THR A 31 16.68 11.23 7.27
N ALA A 32 17.44 12.28 7.57
CA ALA A 32 18.89 12.31 7.32
C ALA A 32 19.63 11.14 7.99
N LEU A 33 19.20 10.72 9.18
CA LEU A 33 19.78 9.58 9.89
C LEU A 33 19.54 8.27 9.15
N GLU A 34 18.29 8.00 8.74
CA GLU A 34 17.93 6.78 8.02
C GLU A 34 18.65 6.74 6.66
N LEU A 35 18.71 7.87 5.97
CA LEU A 35 19.44 7.98 4.71
C LEU A 35 20.95 7.74 4.89
N CYS A 36 21.54 8.23 5.98
CA CYS A 36 22.94 7.99 6.33
C CYS A 36 23.21 6.49 6.56
N GLN A 37 22.34 5.82 7.33
CA GLN A 37 22.41 4.38 7.58
C GLN A 37 22.32 3.60 6.27
N MET A 38 21.31 3.91 5.45
CA MET A 38 21.08 3.29 4.15
C MET A 38 22.27 3.44 3.19
N LYS A 39 22.91 4.61 3.17
CA LYS A 39 24.09 4.86 2.31
C LYS A 39 25.36 4.21 2.82
N SER A 40 25.49 4.02 4.12
CA SER A 40 26.65 3.41 4.77
C SER A 40 26.62 1.88 4.69
N CYS A 41 25.42 1.29 4.73
CA CYS A 41 25.22 -0.17 4.71
C CYS A 41 24.36 -0.57 3.50
N ARG A 42 24.89 -0.34 2.29
CA ARG A 42 24.13 -0.53 1.03
C ARG A 42 23.65 -1.96 0.78
N GLU A 43 24.33 -2.95 1.36
CA GLU A 43 23.96 -4.36 1.22
C GLU A 43 22.88 -4.80 2.21
N SER A 44 22.61 -4.01 3.26
CA SER A 44 21.59 -4.36 4.25
C SER A 44 20.23 -3.79 3.89
N ARG A 45 19.21 -4.65 3.91
CA ARG A 45 17.81 -4.26 3.79
C ARG A 45 17.36 -3.65 5.11
N HIS A 46 17.13 -2.35 5.13
CA HIS A 46 16.72 -1.61 6.33
C HIS A 46 15.21 -1.49 6.46
N PHE A 47 14.50 -1.38 5.35
CA PHE A 47 13.05 -1.25 5.35
C PHE A 47 12.41 -2.23 4.37
N LYS A 48 11.16 -2.57 4.66
CA LYS A 48 10.30 -3.41 3.84
C LYS A 48 8.95 -2.71 3.67
N LEU A 49 8.57 -2.42 2.44
CA LEU A 49 7.29 -1.81 2.10
C LEU A 49 6.37 -2.85 1.45
N LYS A 50 5.14 -2.95 1.96
CA LYS A 50 4.06 -3.79 1.45
C LYS A 50 2.79 -2.98 1.24
N ALA A 51 1.92 -3.47 0.36
CA ALA A 51 0.57 -2.95 0.17
C ALA A 51 -0.47 -4.06 0.31
N GLN A 52 -1.66 -3.69 0.78
CA GLN A 52 -2.84 -4.54 0.89
C GLN A 52 -4.07 -3.75 0.43
N LEU A 53 -5.14 -4.44 0.04
CA LEU A 53 -6.46 -3.85 -0.18
C LEU A 53 -7.37 -4.25 0.98
N TRP A 54 -8.20 -3.31 1.39
CA TRP A 54 -9.13 -3.46 2.50
C TRP A 54 -10.47 -2.82 2.14
N GLY A 55 -11.56 -3.46 2.56
CA GLY A 55 -12.89 -2.89 2.59
C GLY A 55 -13.03 -2.03 3.85
N GLU A 56 -13.60 -0.84 3.70
CA GLU A 56 -13.96 0.03 4.81
C GLU A 56 -15.42 -0.24 5.15
N ASP A 57 -15.67 -1.15 6.11
CA ASP A 57 -17.02 -1.39 6.61
C ASP A 57 -17.48 -0.15 7.40
N SER A 58 -18.46 0.56 6.83
CA SER A 58 -19.12 1.69 7.49
C SER A 58 -20.33 1.27 8.34
N GLY A 59 -20.61 -0.05 8.44
CA GLY A 59 -21.74 -0.69 9.09
C GLY A 59 -21.51 -1.22 10.52
N LEU A 60 -22.39 -2.14 10.93
CA LEU A 60 -22.59 -2.58 12.33
C LEU A 60 -21.50 -3.51 12.89
N ASN A 61 -20.58 -4.02 12.05
CA ASN A 61 -19.55 -4.98 12.46
C ASN A 61 -18.21 -4.33 12.84
N PHE A 62 -18.12 -2.99 12.78
CA PHE A 62 -17.04 -2.17 13.36
C PHE A 62 -15.60 -2.50 12.91
N GLY A 63 -15.39 -3.25 11.83
CA GLY A 63 -14.07 -3.70 11.42
C GLY A 63 -13.85 -3.67 9.91
N ASP A 64 -12.76 -3.03 9.47
CA ASP A 64 -12.32 -3.09 8.08
C ASP A 64 -11.95 -4.54 7.68
N ASP A 65 -12.34 -4.94 6.48
CA ASP A 65 -12.13 -6.28 5.97
C ASP A 65 -10.91 -6.38 5.07
N HIS A 66 -10.13 -7.45 5.24
CA HIS A 66 -8.96 -7.70 4.39
C HIS A 66 -9.38 -8.34 3.06
N LEU A 67 -9.15 -7.64 1.95
CA LEU A 67 -9.55 -8.11 0.63
C LEU A 67 -8.40 -8.79 -0.11
N TRP A 68 -7.21 -8.16 -0.10
CA TRP A 68 -6.09 -8.66 -0.90
C TRP A 68 -4.72 -8.25 -0.35
N THR A 69 -3.68 -9.04 -0.62
CA THR A 69 -2.28 -8.67 -0.37
C THR A 69 -1.52 -8.65 -1.68
N TYR A 70 -0.89 -7.52 -2.00
CA TYR A 70 -0.03 -7.43 -3.17
C TYR A 70 1.17 -8.38 -3.04
N SER A 71 1.51 -9.07 -4.13
CA SER A 71 2.68 -9.96 -4.19
C SER A 71 3.99 -9.19 -4.13
N ASP A 72 3.99 -7.97 -4.68
CA ASP A 72 5.18 -7.12 -4.71
C ASP A 72 5.57 -6.65 -3.32
N VAL A 73 6.87 -6.70 -3.05
CA VAL A 73 7.48 -6.22 -1.82
C VAL A 73 8.71 -5.42 -2.18
N PHE A 74 8.78 -4.17 -1.74
CA PHE A 74 9.97 -3.35 -1.93
C PHE A 74 10.85 -3.41 -0.69
N PHE A 75 12.13 -3.72 -0.87
CA PHE A 75 13.13 -3.61 0.17
C PHE A 75 13.97 -2.36 -0.08
N LEU A 76 14.18 -1.56 0.97
CA LEU A 76 14.92 -0.31 0.92
C LEU A 76 16.11 -0.38 1.90
N PRO A 77 17.26 0.23 1.59
CA PRO A 77 17.54 0.99 0.38
C PRO A 77 17.61 0.11 -0.86
N ASP A 78 17.25 0.72 -2.00
CA ASP A 78 17.68 0.19 -3.28
C ASP A 78 19.14 0.61 -3.58
N GLY A 79 19.67 0.31 -4.76
CA GLY A 79 21.06 0.63 -5.11
C GLY A 79 21.39 2.14 -5.07
N THR A 80 20.39 3.01 -4.99
CA THR A 80 20.52 4.47 -5.03
C THR A 80 19.62 5.14 -3.99
N PRO A 81 19.92 5.01 -2.68
CA PRO A 81 19.07 5.53 -1.62
C PRO A 81 18.82 7.03 -1.78
N ALA A 82 17.54 7.41 -1.89
CA ALA A 82 17.10 8.80 -1.96
C ALA A 82 16.32 9.22 -0.71
N ALA A 83 16.23 10.53 -0.47
CA ALA A 83 15.45 11.07 0.66
C ALA A 83 13.95 10.78 0.52
N THR A 84 13.45 10.73 -0.72
CA THR A 84 12.08 10.37 -1.07
C THR A 84 12.12 9.31 -2.15
N GLU A 85 11.38 8.22 -1.95
CA GLU A 85 11.27 7.15 -2.94
C GLU A 85 9.81 6.84 -3.27
N SER A 86 9.49 6.96 -4.55
CA SER A 86 8.15 6.68 -5.07
C SER A 86 8.01 5.20 -5.42
N ARG A 87 6.94 4.56 -4.92
CA ARG A 87 6.65 3.15 -5.18
C ARG A 87 5.22 3.00 -5.68
N THR A 88 5.01 2.00 -6.53
CA THR A 88 3.72 1.66 -7.12
C THR A 88 3.54 0.16 -7.03
N PHE A 89 2.37 -0.25 -6.56
CA PHE A 89 1.91 -1.62 -6.53
C PHE A 89 0.73 -1.73 -7.50
N THR A 90 0.73 -2.74 -8.36
CA THR A 90 -0.35 -2.95 -9.32
C THR A 90 -0.73 -4.41 -9.33
N VAL A 91 -2.04 -4.68 -9.30
CA VAL A 91 -2.58 -6.04 -9.39
C VAL A 91 -3.84 -6.01 -10.24
N LEU A 92 -4.05 -7.08 -11.02
CA LEU A 92 -5.29 -7.33 -11.73
C LEU A 92 -6.11 -8.35 -10.93
N LEU A 93 -7.35 -8.00 -10.59
CA LEU A 93 -8.26 -8.81 -9.79
C LEU A 93 -9.58 -9.00 -10.53
N GLY A 94 -10.36 -10.02 -10.15
CA GLY A 94 -11.78 -10.05 -10.49
C GLY A 94 -12.53 -8.97 -9.72
N GLU A 95 -13.56 -8.37 -10.32
CA GLU A 95 -14.35 -7.31 -9.66
C GLU A 95 -14.96 -7.79 -8.34
N GLY A 96 -15.43 -9.04 -8.27
CA GLY A 96 -16.00 -9.63 -7.05
C GLY A 96 -15.02 -9.85 -5.89
N VAL A 97 -13.74 -9.50 -6.03
CA VAL A 97 -12.80 -9.41 -4.88
C VAL A 97 -13.03 -8.12 -4.09
N LEU A 98 -13.61 -7.10 -4.73
CA LEU A 98 -13.87 -5.78 -4.15
C LEU A 98 -15.32 -5.58 -3.70
N ASP A 99 -16.19 -6.53 -4.02
CA ASP A 99 -17.61 -6.60 -3.64
C ASP A 99 -17.69 -7.11 -2.19
N GLU A 100 -17.83 -6.18 -1.25
CA GLU A 100 -17.77 -6.41 0.20
C GLU A 100 -19.17 -6.48 0.81
N ASP A 101 -20.14 -5.71 0.30
CA ASP A 101 -21.49 -5.68 0.87
C ASP A 101 -22.64 -5.49 -0.14
N TRP A 102 -23.87 -5.57 0.36
CA TRP A 102 -25.05 -5.21 -0.43
C TRP A 102 -25.22 -3.70 -0.43
N GLY A 103 -24.35 -2.97 -1.15
CA GLY A 103 -24.28 -1.52 -1.00
C GLY A 103 -23.34 -0.79 -1.96
N GLN A 104 -22.73 0.28 -1.44
CA GLN A 104 -21.60 0.96 -2.07
C GLN A 104 -20.35 0.41 -1.40
N ASP A 105 -19.56 -0.34 -2.16
CA ASP A 105 -18.32 -0.90 -1.67
C ASP A 105 -17.28 0.22 -1.51
N GLU A 106 -16.74 0.34 -0.31
CA GLU A 106 -15.67 1.29 0.00
C GLU A 106 -14.33 0.57 0.13
N VAL A 107 -13.41 0.82 -0.81
CA VAL A 107 -12.10 0.14 -0.83
C VAL A 107 -10.96 1.14 -0.65
N TYR A 108 -9.98 0.78 0.18
CA TYR A 108 -8.74 1.53 0.34
C TYR A 108 -7.50 0.64 0.30
N GLY A 109 -6.35 1.24 -0.03
CA GLY A 109 -5.04 0.62 0.05
C GLY A 109 -4.40 0.84 1.42
N LYS A 110 -3.89 -0.22 2.05
CA LYS A 110 -3.13 -0.16 3.30
C LYS A 110 -1.64 -0.40 3.01
N LEU A 111 -0.84 0.62 3.24
CA LEU A 111 0.62 0.58 3.09
C LEU A 111 1.27 0.29 4.43
N LEU A 112 2.21 -0.66 4.45
CA LEU A 112 2.96 -1.06 5.63
C LEU A 112 4.44 -0.93 5.35
N LEU A 113 5.11 0.01 6.03
CA LEU A 113 6.56 0.19 5.99
C LEU A 113 7.15 -0.31 7.31
N THR A 114 7.86 -1.42 7.26
CA THR A 114 8.53 -2.03 8.42
C THR A 114 10.00 -1.68 8.41
N ASN A 115 10.53 -1.12 9.50
CA ASN A 115 11.97 -1.06 9.75
C ASN A 115 12.42 -2.45 10.22
N LEU A 116 13.32 -3.09 9.47
CA LEU A 116 13.75 -4.46 9.72
C LEU A 116 14.74 -4.59 10.88
N GLY A 117 15.37 -3.49 11.31
CA GLY A 117 16.28 -3.48 12.45
C GLY A 117 15.54 -3.31 13.79
N SER A 118 14.54 -2.43 13.84
CA SER A 118 13.77 -2.15 15.06
C SER A 118 12.44 -2.89 15.14
N MET A 119 11.99 -3.50 14.04
CA MET A 119 10.64 -4.07 13.87
C MET A 119 9.50 -3.04 13.99
N ALA A 120 9.81 -1.75 14.06
CA ALA A 120 8.81 -0.70 14.06
C ALA A 120 8.09 -0.66 12.71
N GLN A 121 6.76 -0.51 12.74
CA GLN A 121 5.93 -0.47 11.55
C GLN A 121 5.16 0.85 11.46
N ILE A 122 5.25 1.48 10.30
CA ILE A 122 4.46 2.64 9.93
C ILE A 122 3.35 2.15 8.99
N THR A 123 2.10 2.49 9.32
CA THR A 123 0.93 2.12 8.53
C THR A 123 0.25 3.37 7.99
N LYS A 124 -0.16 3.34 6.72
CA LYS A 124 -0.87 4.46 6.08
C LYS A 124 -1.98 3.94 5.17
N LYS A 125 -3.20 4.47 5.34
CA LYS A 125 -4.31 4.28 4.39
C LYS A 125 -4.16 5.25 3.21
N THR A 126 -4.55 4.83 2.02
CA THR A 126 -4.75 5.70 0.86
C THR A 126 -6.07 6.47 0.98
N ASN A 127 -6.49 7.18 -0.08
CA ASN A 127 -7.90 7.51 -0.26
C ASN A 127 -8.76 6.25 -0.34
N THR A 128 -10.00 6.36 0.10
CA THR A 128 -11.08 5.39 -0.13
C THR A 128 -11.68 5.65 -1.51
N VAL A 129 -12.03 4.58 -2.22
CA VAL A 129 -12.74 4.59 -3.49
C VAL A 129 -14.07 3.89 -3.27
N SER A 130 -15.18 4.63 -3.43
CA SER A 130 -16.54 4.08 -3.34
C SER A 130 -17.08 3.74 -4.72
N HIS A 131 -17.58 2.53 -4.90
CA HIS A 131 -18.27 2.11 -6.14
C HIS A 131 -19.28 1.00 -5.87
N SER A 132 -20.16 0.71 -6.83
CA SER A 132 -20.91 -0.55 -6.85
C SER A 132 -20.22 -1.46 -7.88
N PHE A 133 -19.56 -2.51 -7.41
CA PHE A 133 -18.71 -3.39 -8.24
C PHE A 133 -19.50 -4.50 -8.96
#